data_AF-A0A402DL96-F1
#
_entry.id   AF-A0A402DL96-F1
#
_cell.length_a   1.000
_cell.length_b   1.000
_cell.length_c   1.000
_cell.angle_alpha   90.00
_cell.angle_beta   90.00
_cell.angle_gamma   90.00
#
_symmetry.space_group_name_H-M   'P 1'
#
loop_
_entity.id
_entity.type
_entity.pdbx_description
1 polymer ?
#
loop_
_entity_poly.entity_id
_entity_poly.type
_entity_poly.pdbx_seq_one_letter_code
_entity_poly.pdbx_strand_id
1 'polypeptide(L)'
;MVQIDAHGDMSFEYEGSHHNHACVMRRVLEMGLPTLPVGIRAICREETADSRDLGSRYPQGCGVMLLSPTQLSGACNFNHFSWRDFI
;
A
#
# COMPACT_ATOMS: atom_id res chain seq x y z
N MET A 1 6.17 8.40 5.13
CA MET A 1 6.02 8.97 3.77
C MET A 1 4.55 8.94 3.38
N VAL A 2 4.03 10.00 2.79
CA VAL A 2 2.69 9.98 2.18
C VAL A 2 2.88 9.66 0.70
N GLN A 3 2.25 8.58 0.23
CA GLN A 3 2.23 8.21 -1.18
C GLN A 3 0.89 8.66 -1.74
N ILE A 4 0.91 9.65 -2.63
CA ILE A 4 -0.28 10.09 -3.36
C ILE A 4 -0.13 9.57 -4.78
N ASP A 5 -0.79 8.46 -5.09
CA ASP A 5 -0.71 7.83 -6.42
C ASP A 5 -2.02 7.11 -6.76
N ALA A 6 -2.23 6.83 -8.04
CA ALA A 6 -3.26 5.92 -8.50
C ALA A 6 -2.86 4.45 -8.29
N HIS A 7 -1.56 4.14 -8.31
CA HIS A 7 -1.00 2.80 -8.35
C HIS A 7 -0.37 2.41 -7.02
N GLY A 8 -0.39 1.11 -6.70
CA GLY A 8 0.26 0.60 -5.50
C GLY A 8 1.79 0.73 -5.54
N ASP A 9 2.40 0.54 -6.71
CA ASP A 9 3.86 0.46 -6.93
C ASP A 9 4.54 -0.59 -6.04
N MET A 10 3.84 -1.71 -5.85
CA MET A 10 4.18 -2.78 -4.91
C MET A 10 4.71 -4.05 -5.60
N SER A 11 4.90 -4.03 -6.91
CA SER A 11 5.34 -5.20 -7.67
C SER A 11 6.74 -5.63 -7.24
N PHE A 12 6.99 -6.94 -7.19
CA PHE A 12 8.31 -7.47 -6.85
C PHE A 12 9.39 -7.07 -7.87
N GLU A 13 9.02 -7.19 -9.14
CA GLU A 13 9.82 -6.95 -10.32
C GLU A 13 8.89 -6.53 -11.46
N TYR A 14 9.33 -5.57 -12.27
CA TYR A 14 8.61 -5.15 -13.47
C TYR A 14 9.60 -4.96 -14.61
N GLU A 15 9.31 -5.57 -15.77
CA GLU A 15 10.18 -5.56 -16.96
C GLU A 15 11.64 -5.97 -16.68
N GLY A 16 11.86 -6.97 -15.83
CA GLY A 16 13.22 -7.45 -15.53
C GLY A 16 13.95 -6.65 -14.44
N SER A 17 13.30 -5.67 -13.81
CA SER A 17 13.95 -4.77 -12.85
C SER A 17 13.17 -4.61 -11.55
N HIS A 18 13.92 -4.74 -10.45
CA HIS A 18 13.47 -4.41 -9.09
C HIS A 18 13.46 -2.92 -8.79
N HIS A 19 14.09 -2.09 -9.63
CA HIS A 19 14.18 -0.63 -9.48
C HIS A 19 13.28 0.10 -10.48
N ASN A 20 12.22 -0.57 -10.95
CA ASN A 20 11.20 0.03 -11.79
C ASN A 20 10.25 0.91 -10.95
N HIS A 21 9.61 1.89 -11.57
CA HIS A 21 8.63 2.78 -10.93
C HIS A 21 7.50 2.00 -10.24
N ALA A 22 7.04 0.91 -10.85
CA ALA A 22 6.00 0.03 -10.31
C ALA A 22 6.45 -0.81 -9.07
N CYS A 23 7.70 -0.69 -8.63
CA CYS A 23 8.28 -1.49 -7.54
C CYS A 23 8.73 -0.64 -6.34
N VAL A 24 8.70 0.69 -6.45
CA VAL A 24 9.37 1.60 -5.49
C VAL A 24 8.79 1.46 -4.09
N MET A 25 7.47 1.36 -3.95
CA MET A 25 6.82 1.35 -2.65
C MET A 25 7.07 0.07 -1.87
N ARG A 26 7.24 -1.06 -2.58
CA ARG A 26 7.65 -2.31 -1.97
C ARG A 26 9.01 -2.18 -1.31
N ARG A 27 9.98 -1.55 -1.98
CA ARG A 27 11.33 -1.33 -1.43
C ARG A 27 11.28 -0.44 -0.19
N VAL A 28 10.43 0.59 -0.21
CA VAL A 28 10.22 1.48 0.95
C VAL A 28 9.65 0.70 2.15
N LEU A 29 8.67 -0.18 1.92
CA LEU A 29 8.10 -1.02 2.96
C LEU A 29 9.07 -2.11 3.45
N GLU A 30 9.89 -2.69 2.56
CA GLU A 30 10.94 -3.65 2.93
C GLU A 30 11.98 -3.04 3.89
N MET A 31 12.21 -1.72 3.80
CA MET A 31 13.04 -0.97 4.76
C MET A 31 12.34 -0.71 6.12
N GLY A 32 11.08 -1.12 6.28
CA GLY A 32 10.29 -0.90 7.50
C GLY A 32 9.90 0.58 7.73
N LEU A 33 9.96 1.41 6.69
CA LEU A 33 9.59 2.82 6.79
C LEU A 33 8.06 2.98 6.77
N PRO A 34 7.49 3.87 7.58
CA PRO A 34 6.05 4.08 7.61
C PRO A 34 5.56 4.77 6.35
N THR A 35 4.51 4.23 5.73
CA THR A 35 3.85 4.75 4.54
C THR A 35 2.34 4.93 4.74
N LEU A 36 1.82 5.98 4.11
CA LEU A 36 0.39 6.27 4.01
C LEU A 36 0.04 6.41 2.52
N PRO A 37 -0.34 5.31 1.85
CA PRO A 37 -0.93 5.37 0.52
C PRO A 37 -2.31 6.03 0.55
N VAL A 38 -2.49 7.02 -0.32
CA VAL A 38 -3.74 7.75 -0.55
C VAL A 38 -3.95 7.84 -2.06
N GLY A 39 -5.17 7.54 -2.52
CA GLY A 39 -5.49 7.66 -3.95
C GLY A 39 -5.44 6.34 -4.73
N ILE A 40 -5.00 5.25 -4.09
CA ILE A 40 -4.76 3.98 -4.76
C ILE A 40 -6.08 3.42 -5.29
N ARG A 41 -6.13 3.22 -6.60
CA ARG A 41 -7.28 2.66 -7.34
C ARG A 41 -6.87 1.60 -8.37
N ALA A 42 -5.57 1.40 -8.58
CA ALA A 42 -5.00 0.37 -9.44
C ALA A 42 -3.98 -0.44 -8.62
N ILE A 43 -4.39 -1.64 -8.21
CA ILE A 43 -3.54 -2.56 -7.44
C ILE A 43 -3.92 -4.00 -7.81
N CYS A 44 -2.93 -4.88 -7.96
CA CYS A 44 -3.19 -6.30 -8.20
C CYS A 44 -3.37 -7.08 -6.89
N ARG A 45 -3.80 -8.35 -7.00
CA ARG A 45 -4.05 -9.20 -5.82
C ARG A 45 -2.75 -9.53 -5.09
N GLU A 46 -1.69 -9.77 -5.84
CA GLU A 46 -0.35 -10.08 -5.36
C GLU A 46 0.19 -8.91 -4.54
N GLU A 47 0.12 -7.68 -5.07
CA GLU A 47 0.49 -6.46 -4.36
C GLU A 47 -0.33 -6.23 -3.09
N THR A 48 -1.62 -6.56 -3.11
CA THR A 48 -2.48 -6.48 -1.93
C THR A 48 -2.04 -7.49 -0.86
N ALA A 49 -1.68 -8.72 -1.25
CA ALA A 49 -1.18 -9.74 -0.34
C ALA A 49 0.18 -9.34 0.25
N ASP A 50 1.09 -8.85 -0.58
CA ASP A 50 2.41 -8.35 -0.17
C ASP A 50 2.28 -7.18 0.79
N SER A 51 1.36 -6.24 0.53
CA SER A 51 1.10 -5.11 1.43
C SER A 51 0.63 -5.57 2.81
N ARG A 52 -0.19 -6.62 2.89
CA ARG A 52 -0.67 -7.19 4.16
C ARG A 52 0.44 -7.94 4.90
N ASP A 53 1.27 -8.71 4.20
CA ASP A 53 2.41 -9.42 4.80
C ASP A 53 3.44 -8.43 5.34
N LEU A 54 3.83 -7.45 4.53
CA LEU A 54 4.77 -6.39 4.92
C LEU A 54 4.18 -5.51 6.03
N GLY A 55 2.88 -5.22 6.01
CA GLY A 55 2.19 -4.51 7.08
C GLY A 55 2.12 -5.31 8.39
N SER A 56 2.03 -6.64 8.32
CA SER A 56 2.11 -7.52 9.49
C SER A 56 3.52 -7.58 10.06
N ARG A 57 4.54 -7.65 9.20
CA ARG A 57 5.96 -7.62 9.60
C ARG A 57 6.38 -6.26 10.17
N TYR A 58 5.84 -5.18 9.62
CA TYR A 58 6.15 -3.79 10.00
C TYR A 58 4.87 -3.04 10.42
N PRO A 59 4.31 -3.36 11.60
CA PRO A 59 3.02 -2.83 12.05
C PRO A 59 3.02 -1.31 12.25
N GLN A 60 4.19 -0.70 12.32
CA GLN A 60 4.38 0.73 12.51
C GLN A 60 4.09 1.56 11.24
N GLY A 61 3.80 0.91 10.10
CA GLY A 61 4.05 1.56 8.81
C GLY A 61 3.18 1.24 7.59
N CYS A 62 2.09 0.48 7.70
CA CYS A 62 1.28 0.15 6.53
C CYS A 62 -0.16 0.61 6.72
N GLY A 63 -0.46 1.80 6.22
CA GLY A 63 -1.78 2.38 6.25
C GLY A 63 -2.38 2.56 4.86
N VAL A 64 -2.84 1.50 4.19
CA VAL A 64 -3.37 1.64 2.82
C VAL A 64 -4.77 2.27 2.83
N MET A 65 -4.90 3.53 2.41
CA MET A 65 -6.19 4.13 2.09
C MET A 65 -6.52 3.87 0.61
N LEU A 66 -7.09 2.69 0.35
CA LEU A 66 -7.62 2.32 -0.97
C LEU A 66 -8.93 3.07 -1.25
N LEU A 67 -9.02 3.76 -2.40
CA LEU A 67 -10.25 4.43 -2.84
C LEU A 67 -11.20 3.52 -3.62
N SER A 68 -10.84 2.26 -3.88
CA SER A 68 -11.75 1.31 -4.55
C SER A 68 -12.62 0.56 -3.52
N PRO A 69 -13.97 0.60 -3.65
CA PRO A 69 -14.89 -0.10 -2.73
C PRO A 69 -14.76 -1.63 -2.78
N THR A 70 -14.13 -2.18 -3.81
CA THR A 70 -14.20 -3.60 -4.17
C THR A 70 -13.09 -4.46 -3.58
N GLN A 71 -12.07 -3.89 -2.92
CA GLN A 71 -10.86 -4.62 -2.51
C GLN A 71 -10.57 -4.65 -1.00
N LEU A 72 -11.50 -4.18 -0.14
CA LEU A 72 -11.29 -4.08 1.31
C LEU A 72 -12.06 -5.15 2.10
N SER A 73 -11.34 -6.18 2.57
CA SER A 73 -11.75 -7.01 3.71
C SER A 73 -10.75 -6.99 4.88
N GLY A 74 -9.82 -6.03 4.90
CA GLY A 74 -8.84 -5.94 5.98
C GLY A 74 -8.08 -4.63 5.91
N ALA A 75 -8.67 -3.58 6.46
CA ALA A 75 -7.93 -2.36 6.78
C ALA A 75 -7.12 -2.64 8.05
N CYS A 76 -5.80 -2.51 7.97
CA CYS A 76 -4.95 -2.41 9.16
C CYS A 76 -5.48 -1.25 10.01
N ASN A 77 -5.60 -1.48 11.33
CA ASN A 77 -6.19 -0.55 12.30
C ASN A 77 -5.57 0.86 12.21
N PHE A 78 -6.19 1.74 11.43
CA PHE A 78 -6.18 3.17 11.76
C PHE A 78 -7.26 3.36 12.82
N ASN A 79 -6.85 3.40 14.09
CA ASN A 79 -7.73 3.84 15.18
C ASN A 79 -8.12 5.34 15.09
N HIS A 80 -8.03 5.99 13.91
CA HIS A 80 -8.27 7.43 13.83
C HIS A 80 -8.79 7.99 12.50
N PHE A 81 -8.75 7.25 11.38
CA PHE A 81 -9.27 7.77 10.11
C PHE A 81 -10.03 6.69 9.36
N SER A 82 -11.36 6.79 9.45
CA SER A 82 -12.33 6.06 8.65
C SER A 82 -12.60 6.85 7.38
N TRP A 83 -12.89 6.14 6.28
CA TRP A 83 -13.39 6.75 5.05
C TRP A 83 -14.56 7.72 5.24
N ARG A 84 -15.38 7.48 6.26
CA ARG A 84 -16.51 8.34 6.64
C ARG A 84 -16.08 9.72 7.13
N ASP A 85 -14.82 9.93 7.46
CA ASP A 85 -14.33 11.18 8.02
C ASP A 85 -13.93 12.20 6.91
N PHE A 86 -13.95 11.78 5.64
CA PHE A 86 -13.53 12.59 4.47
C PHE A 86 -14.63 12.79 3.41
N ILE A 87 -15.88 12.41 3.70
CA ILE A 87 -17.09 12.67 2.90
C ILE A 87 -18.13 13.35 3.78
#